data_AF-A0A7W4H081-F1
#
_entry.id   AF-A0A7W4H081-F1
#
_cell.length_a   1.000
_cell.length_b   1.000
_cell.length_c   1.000
_cell.angle_alpha   90.00
_cell.angle_beta   90.00
_cell.angle_gamma   90.00
#
_symmetry.space_group_name_H-M   'P 1'
#
loop_
_entity.id
_entity.type
_entity.pdbx_description
1 polymer ?
#
loop_
_entity_poly.entity_id
_entity_poly.type
_entity_poly.pdbx_seq_one_letter_code
_entity_poly.pdbx_strand_id
1 'polypeptide(L)'
;MQGVEVWNRGDELAECLLSGYPERDHNLWGITEDPELFNAVIDGLVDGFDECNITHIVGPEARGFIFGPMVACRLGLPFIPARRAGKYLPGRTVGALTAPDWEGKQVRYEMSADSIPAGAVIGIVDDWLTTGNHVRAIANIVRSFGADVCGLSCIVTDGVDGLASEGIRASYLLCWNEATSEFSPLDEQRSRSRSVGPQC
;
A
#
# COMPACT_ATOMS: atom_id res chain seq x y z
N MET A 1 19.39 -29.01 -14.00
CA MET A 1 18.21 -28.53 -13.26
C MET A 1 18.67 -28.17 -11.87
N GLN A 2 19.12 -26.92 -11.69
CA GLN A 2 19.46 -26.38 -10.36
C GLN A 2 18.15 -25.97 -9.69
N GLY A 3 18.00 -26.37 -8.42
CA GLY A 3 16.80 -26.16 -7.62
C GLY A 3 16.49 -24.67 -7.49
N VAL A 4 15.22 -24.33 -7.68
CA VAL A 4 14.68 -23.04 -7.28
C VAL A 4 14.53 -23.12 -5.77
N GLU A 5 15.41 -22.44 -5.03
CA GLU A 5 15.22 -22.24 -3.59
C GLU A 5 13.90 -21.49 -3.40
N VAL A 6 13.02 -22.08 -2.59
CA VAL A 6 11.76 -21.46 -2.21
C VAL A 6 12.09 -20.51 -1.06
N TRP A 7 12.21 -19.23 -1.38
CA TRP A 7 12.43 -18.14 -0.42
C TRP A 7 11.24 -18.06 0.55
N ASN A 8 11.51 -18.04 1.85
CA ASN A 8 10.48 -17.84 2.88
C ASN A 8 10.29 -16.32 3.06
N ARG A 9 9.63 -15.69 2.06
CA ARG A 9 9.71 -14.25 1.70
C ARG A 9 9.32 -13.22 2.77
N GLY A 10 8.67 -13.58 3.87
CA GLY A 10 8.19 -12.61 4.88
C GLY A 10 9.29 -12.11 5.82
N ASP A 11 9.92 -13.04 6.53
CA ASP A 11 10.87 -12.71 7.61
C ASP A 11 12.22 -12.23 7.04
N GLU A 12 12.72 -12.86 5.98
CA GLU A 12 14.00 -12.48 5.34
C GLU A 12 13.96 -11.09 4.70
N LEU A 13 12.85 -10.72 4.03
CA LEU A 13 12.68 -9.38 3.47
C LEU A 13 12.56 -8.32 4.58
N ALA A 14 11.85 -8.65 5.66
CA ALA A 14 11.77 -7.77 6.81
C ALA A 14 13.14 -7.60 7.49
N GLU A 15 13.94 -8.65 7.62
CA GLU A 15 15.33 -8.56 8.12
C GLU A 15 16.24 -7.77 7.18
N CYS A 16 16.17 -7.99 5.87
CA CYS A 16 16.89 -7.19 4.87
C CYS A 16 16.53 -5.71 4.98
N LEU A 17 15.23 -5.41 5.05
CA LEU A 17 14.75 -4.07 5.30
C LEU A 17 15.32 -3.54 6.62
N LEU A 18 15.15 -4.21 7.76
CA LEU A 18 15.66 -3.74 9.05
C LEU A 18 17.20 -3.56 9.10
N SER A 19 17.95 -4.32 8.28
CA SER A 19 19.40 -4.20 8.19
C SER A 19 19.88 -2.98 7.38
N GLY A 20 19.06 -2.51 6.43
CA GLY A 20 19.36 -1.38 5.54
C GLY A 20 18.43 -0.17 5.65
N TYR A 21 17.37 -0.27 6.46
CA TYR A 21 16.20 0.61 6.48
C TYR A 21 15.52 0.68 7.87
N PRO A 22 15.25 1.88 8.44
CA PRO A 22 15.87 3.17 8.18
C PRO A 22 16.44 3.84 9.45
N GLU A 23 17.31 4.80 9.20
CA GLU A 23 17.57 5.90 10.12
C GLU A 23 16.25 6.56 10.57
N ARG A 24 16.24 7.14 11.77
CA ARG A 24 15.06 7.54 12.59
C ARG A 24 14.00 8.45 11.92
N ASP A 25 14.18 8.88 10.68
CA ASP A 25 13.42 9.97 10.03
C ASP A 25 12.39 9.51 8.98
N HIS A 26 11.95 8.24 9.00
CA HIS A 26 10.92 7.72 8.07
C HIS A 26 11.30 7.85 6.58
N ASN A 27 12.60 7.92 6.31
CA ASN A 27 13.14 8.18 5.00
C ASN A 27 13.19 6.91 4.14
N LEU A 28 12.24 6.76 3.22
CA LEU A 28 12.10 5.63 2.28
C LEU A 28 13.15 5.59 1.14
N TRP A 29 13.99 6.61 0.99
CA TRP A 29 14.90 6.73 -0.15
C TRP A 29 16.00 5.67 -0.18
N GLY A 30 16.44 5.17 0.99
CA GLY A 30 17.43 4.09 1.08
C GLY A 30 17.00 2.82 0.33
N ILE A 31 15.69 2.53 0.27
CA ILE A 31 15.15 1.43 -0.53
C ILE A 31 15.41 1.66 -2.01
N THR A 32 15.16 2.87 -2.50
CA THR A 32 15.30 3.19 -3.94
C THR A 32 16.76 3.40 -4.39
N GLU A 33 17.66 3.64 -3.44
CA GLU A 33 19.10 3.80 -3.67
C GLU A 33 19.83 2.45 -3.77
N ASP A 34 19.24 1.38 -3.23
CA ASP A 34 19.73 0.00 -3.32
C ASP A 34 18.90 -0.80 -4.35
N PRO A 35 19.44 -1.15 -5.52
CA PRO A 35 18.70 -1.87 -6.55
C PRO A 35 18.23 -3.27 -6.12
N GLU A 36 18.99 -3.99 -5.29
CA GLU A 36 18.61 -5.33 -4.84
C GLU A 36 17.45 -5.23 -3.85
N LEU A 37 17.57 -4.33 -2.87
CA LEU A 37 16.51 -4.06 -1.91
C LEU A 37 15.24 -3.53 -2.59
N PHE A 38 15.38 -2.62 -3.57
CA PHE A 38 14.24 -2.09 -4.29
C PHE A 38 13.48 -3.21 -5.01
N ASN A 39 14.18 -4.11 -5.71
CA ASN A 39 13.53 -5.24 -6.38
C ASN A 39 12.85 -6.18 -5.39
N ALA A 40 13.49 -6.48 -4.26
CA ALA A 40 12.91 -7.33 -3.22
C ALA A 40 11.63 -6.71 -2.62
N VAL A 41 11.62 -5.40 -2.39
CA VAL A 41 10.43 -4.67 -1.95
C VAL A 41 9.31 -4.72 -3.00
N ILE A 42 9.63 -4.53 -4.29
CA ILE A 42 8.63 -4.66 -5.36
C ILE A 42 8.02 -6.06 -5.38
N ASP A 43 8.83 -7.11 -5.21
CA ASP A 43 8.34 -8.48 -5.15
C ASP A 43 7.44 -8.72 -3.92
N GLY A 44 7.82 -8.21 -2.75
CA GLY A 44 6.96 -8.27 -1.57
C GLY A 44 5.63 -7.51 -1.74
N LEU A 45 5.66 -6.35 -2.41
CA LEU A 45 4.44 -5.59 -2.70
C LEU A 45 3.52 -6.33 -3.68
N VAL A 46 4.10 -7.07 -4.63
CA VAL A 46 3.36 -7.93 -5.57
C VAL A 46 2.66 -9.06 -4.83
N ASP A 47 3.36 -9.75 -3.93
CA ASP A 47 2.82 -10.86 -3.14
C ASP A 47 1.64 -10.43 -2.25
N GLY A 48 1.56 -9.14 -1.89
CA GLY A 48 0.43 -8.58 -1.13
C GLY A 48 -0.93 -8.71 -1.84
N PHE A 49 -0.93 -8.92 -3.16
CA PHE A 49 -2.12 -9.15 -3.98
C PHE A 49 -2.35 -10.62 -4.34
N ASP A 50 -1.64 -11.56 -3.74
CA ASP A 50 -1.97 -12.97 -3.89
C ASP A 50 -3.45 -13.21 -3.51
N GLU A 51 -4.12 -14.07 -4.30
CA GLU A 51 -5.55 -14.37 -4.19
C GLU A 51 -6.51 -13.20 -4.52
N CYS A 52 -5.99 -12.00 -4.81
CA CYS A 52 -6.76 -10.92 -5.39
C CYS A 52 -6.75 -11.04 -6.92
N ASN A 53 -7.93 -11.15 -7.54
CA ASN A 53 -8.08 -11.06 -9.01
C ASN A 53 -8.00 -9.60 -9.49
N ILE A 54 -6.97 -8.86 -9.09
CA ILE A 54 -6.79 -7.46 -9.51
C ILE A 54 -6.57 -7.36 -11.02
N THR A 55 -7.13 -6.32 -11.61
CA THR A 55 -7.01 -6.03 -13.03
C THR A 55 -6.28 -4.72 -13.31
N HIS A 56 -6.14 -3.85 -12.31
CA HIS A 56 -5.45 -2.57 -12.42
C HIS A 56 -4.76 -2.21 -11.10
N ILE A 57 -3.69 -1.43 -11.18
CA ILE A 57 -3.03 -0.83 -10.03
C ILE A 57 -3.33 0.67 -9.99
N VAL A 58 -3.68 1.16 -8.81
CA VAL A 58 -3.76 2.59 -8.51
C VAL A 58 -2.65 2.97 -7.54
N GLY A 59 -1.87 4.00 -7.88
CA GLY A 59 -0.91 4.60 -6.97
C GLY A 59 -1.35 6.02 -6.60
N PRO A 60 -1.41 6.40 -5.33
CA PRO A 60 -1.63 7.79 -4.93
C PRO A 60 -0.37 8.64 -5.08
N GLU A 61 -0.58 9.94 -5.35
CA GLU A 61 0.50 10.92 -5.35
C GLU A 61 1.02 11.19 -3.93
N ALA A 62 2.34 11.25 -3.69
CA ALA A 62 3.43 11.13 -4.66
C ALA A 62 4.18 9.80 -4.59
N ARG A 63 4.31 9.21 -3.41
CA ARG A 63 5.25 8.09 -3.17
C ARG A 63 4.72 6.77 -3.76
N GLY A 64 3.40 6.57 -3.80
CA GLY A 64 2.78 5.52 -4.60
C GLY A 64 3.12 5.55 -6.09
N PHE A 65 3.64 6.66 -6.66
CA PHE A 65 4.11 6.70 -8.05
C PHE A 65 5.50 6.08 -8.25
N ILE A 66 6.23 5.81 -7.16
CA ILE A 66 7.53 5.15 -7.23
C ILE A 66 7.31 3.63 -7.34
N PHE A 67 6.44 3.11 -6.47
CA PHE A 67 6.23 1.67 -6.32
C PHE A 67 5.09 1.14 -7.20
N GLY A 68 4.00 1.89 -7.34
CA GLY A 68 2.81 1.46 -8.06
C GLY A 68 3.05 1.10 -9.54
N PRO A 69 3.74 1.93 -10.33
CA PRO A 69 4.08 1.59 -11.71
C PRO A 69 4.98 0.35 -11.83
N MET A 70 5.89 0.14 -10.88
CA MET A 70 6.79 -1.00 -10.87
C MET A 70 6.03 -2.30 -10.57
N VAL A 71 5.11 -2.28 -9.61
CA VAL A 71 4.21 -3.40 -9.31
C VAL A 71 3.29 -3.69 -10.49
N ALA A 72 2.67 -2.66 -11.09
CA ALA A 72 1.87 -2.81 -12.31
C ALA A 72 2.66 -3.46 -13.44
N CYS A 73 3.89 -3.00 -13.68
CA CYS A 73 4.78 -3.58 -14.67
C CYS A 73 5.10 -5.05 -14.39
N ARG A 74 5.44 -5.39 -13.13
CA ARG A 74 5.74 -6.77 -12.71
C ARG A 74 4.55 -7.72 -12.89
N LEU A 75 3.33 -7.22 -12.66
CA LEU A 75 2.07 -7.97 -12.83
C LEU A 75 1.50 -7.94 -14.26
N GLY A 76 2.05 -7.11 -15.15
CA GLY A 76 1.50 -6.90 -16.49
C GLY A 76 0.13 -6.22 -16.51
N LEU A 77 -0.17 -5.37 -15.51
CA LEU A 77 -1.45 -4.68 -15.35
C LEU A 77 -1.33 -3.18 -15.69
N PRO A 78 -2.44 -2.51 -16.06
CA PRO A 78 -2.44 -1.07 -16.23
C PRO A 78 -2.21 -0.35 -14.90
N PHE A 79 -1.45 0.74 -14.95
CA PHE A 79 -1.27 1.66 -13.83
C PHE A 79 -2.13 2.91 -14.01
N ILE A 80 -2.78 3.36 -12.93
CA ILE A 80 -3.64 4.54 -12.93
C ILE A 80 -3.21 5.50 -11.80
N PRO A 81 -2.82 6.74 -12.11
CA PRO A 81 -2.42 7.70 -11.09
C PRO A 81 -3.65 8.32 -10.39
N ALA A 82 -3.66 8.29 -9.06
CA ALA A 82 -4.56 9.10 -8.24
C ALA A 82 -3.83 10.36 -7.75
N ARG A 83 -4.18 11.53 -8.28
CA ARG A 83 -3.47 12.79 -8.01
C ARG A 83 -4.17 13.62 -6.97
N ARG A 84 -3.42 14.42 -6.21
CA ARG A 84 -4.02 15.49 -5.40
C ARG A 84 -4.62 16.55 -6.31
N ALA A 85 -5.73 17.16 -5.90
CA ALA A 85 -6.42 18.18 -6.67
C ALA A 85 -5.49 19.36 -7.02
N GLY A 86 -5.72 19.95 -8.20
CA GLY A 86 -4.91 21.05 -8.74
C GLY A 86 -3.64 20.60 -9.48
N LYS A 87 -3.40 19.29 -9.62
CA LYS A 87 -2.38 18.73 -10.51
C LYS A 87 -2.97 18.36 -11.85
N TYR A 88 -2.14 18.38 -12.90
CA TYR A 88 -2.59 18.04 -14.24
C TYR A 88 -3.01 16.57 -14.35
N LEU A 89 -4.24 16.37 -14.82
CA LEU A 89 -4.81 15.11 -15.28
C LEU A 89 -5.48 15.35 -16.64
N PRO A 90 -5.23 14.51 -17.65
CA PRO A 90 -5.90 14.65 -18.94
C PRO A 90 -7.41 14.44 -18.83
N GLY A 91 -8.17 15.24 -19.57
CA GLY A 91 -9.61 15.10 -19.71
C GLY A 91 -10.39 15.55 -18.48
N ARG A 92 -11.60 15.00 -18.34
CA ARG A 92 -12.48 15.29 -17.20
C ARG A 92 -12.03 14.46 -16.00
N THR A 93 -12.09 15.02 -14.79
CA THR A 93 -11.70 14.33 -13.56
C THR A 93 -12.88 14.03 -12.65
N VAL A 94 -12.76 12.96 -11.87
CA VAL A 94 -13.63 12.63 -10.74
C VAL A 94 -12.76 12.57 -9.49
N GLY A 95 -13.28 13.05 -8.37
CA GLY A 95 -12.49 13.15 -7.15
C GLY A 95 -13.29 13.12 -5.87
N ALA A 96 -12.63 12.67 -4.81
CA ALA A 96 -13.18 12.54 -3.47
C ALA A 96 -12.22 13.16 -2.43
N LEU A 97 -12.80 13.61 -1.31
CA LEU A 97 -12.06 14.12 -0.16
C LEU A 97 -11.75 12.99 0.82
N THR A 98 -10.59 13.04 1.45
CA THR A 98 -10.31 12.27 2.67
C THR A 98 -11.18 12.75 3.83
N ALA A 99 -11.34 11.92 4.86
CA ALA A 99 -11.73 12.44 6.16
C ALA A 99 -10.70 13.48 6.65
N PRO A 100 -11.11 14.42 7.53
CA PRO A 100 -10.18 15.36 8.14
C PRO A 100 -9.09 14.61 8.93
N ASP A 101 -7.85 15.08 8.81
CA ASP A 101 -6.76 14.64 9.69
C ASP A 101 -6.85 15.30 11.07
N TRP A 102 -5.83 15.08 11.92
CA TRP A 102 -5.77 15.62 13.27
C TRP A 102 -5.67 17.16 13.31
N GLU A 103 -5.27 17.81 12.22
CA GLU A 103 -5.27 19.27 12.04
C GLU A 103 -6.58 19.78 11.39
N GLY A 104 -7.53 18.88 11.11
CA GLY A 104 -8.77 19.20 10.43
C GLY A 104 -8.62 19.41 8.91
N LYS A 105 -7.46 19.08 8.33
CA LYS A 105 -7.21 19.24 6.89
C LYS A 105 -7.75 18.03 6.11
N GLN A 106 -8.26 18.31 4.92
CA GLN A 106 -8.70 17.29 3.98
C GLN A 106 -7.86 17.35 2.71
N VAL A 107 -7.55 16.19 2.16
CA VAL A 107 -6.89 16.07 0.86
C VAL A 107 -7.92 15.61 -0.15
N ARG A 108 -8.02 16.31 -1.28
CA ARG A 108 -8.83 15.85 -2.41
C ARG A 108 -7.95 15.07 -3.37
N TYR A 109 -8.34 13.83 -3.67
CA TYR A 109 -7.75 13.04 -4.75
C TYR A 109 -8.64 13.07 -5.99
N GLU A 110 -8.03 12.98 -7.16
CA GLU A 110 -8.66 13.04 -8.47
C GLU A 110 -8.05 12.00 -9.42
N MET A 111 -8.88 11.47 -10.31
CA MET A 111 -8.51 10.53 -11.37
C MET A 111 -9.25 10.91 -12.65
N SER A 112 -8.68 10.60 -13.82
CA SER A 112 -9.36 10.82 -15.10
C SER A 112 -10.63 9.95 -15.17
N ALA A 113 -11.75 10.54 -15.61
CA ALA A 113 -13.08 9.92 -15.57
C ALA A 113 -13.19 8.63 -16.39
N ASP A 114 -12.32 8.45 -17.38
CA ASP A 114 -12.30 7.30 -18.29
C ASP A 114 -11.16 6.32 -17.97
N SER A 115 -10.49 6.47 -16.82
CA SER A 115 -9.30 5.68 -16.47
C SER A 115 -9.61 4.26 -16.00
N ILE A 116 -10.80 4.03 -15.44
CA ILE A 116 -11.18 2.75 -14.83
C ILE A 116 -12.44 2.22 -15.51
N PRO A 117 -12.39 1.02 -16.14
CA PRO A 117 -13.58 0.39 -16.67
C PRO A 117 -14.44 -0.18 -15.53
N ALA A 118 -15.77 -0.15 -15.72
CA ALA A 118 -16.69 -0.79 -14.78
C ALA A 118 -16.39 -2.29 -14.62
N GLY A 119 -16.53 -2.81 -13.40
CA GLY A 119 -16.18 -4.18 -13.05
C GLY A 119 -14.68 -4.44 -12.84
N ALA A 120 -13.82 -3.42 -13.00
CA ALA A 120 -12.41 -3.55 -12.64
C ALA A 120 -12.24 -3.84 -11.14
N VAL A 121 -11.18 -4.58 -10.82
CA VAL A 121 -10.76 -4.87 -9.44
C VAL A 121 -9.42 -4.20 -9.23
N ILE A 122 -9.38 -3.26 -8.30
CA ILE A 122 -8.23 -2.37 -8.11
C ILE A 122 -7.35 -2.85 -6.96
N GLY A 123 -6.06 -2.96 -7.21
CA GLY A 123 -5.03 -2.99 -6.16
C GLY A 123 -4.46 -1.59 -5.96
N ILE A 124 -4.37 -1.13 -4.72
CA ILE A 124 -3.73 0.15 -4.39
C ILE A 124 -2.31 -0.12 -3.92
N VAL A 125 -1.33 0.61 -4.44
CA VAL A 125 0.07 0.51 -4.00
C VAL A 125 0.52 1.87 -3.49
N ASP A 126 0.95 1.92 -2.24
CA ASP A 126 1.57 3.10 -1.65
C ASP A 126 2.75 2.67 -0.78
N ASP A 127 3.42 3.61 -0.13
CA ASP A 127 4.57 3.31 0.69
C ASP A 127 4.26 3.18 2.18
N TRP A 128 3.37 4.02 2.70
CA TRP A 128 3.07 4.09 4.13
C TRP A 128 1.57 4.22 4.38
N LEU A 129 1.03 3.23 5.10
CA LEU A 129 -0.35 3.22 5.57
C LEU A 129 -0.43 3.73 7.01
N THR A 130 -1.32 4.70 7.24
CA THR A 130 -1.72 5.15 8.58
C THR A 130 -3.21 4.89 8.77
N THR A 131 -3.98 5.95 9.02
CA THR A 131 -5.45 5.96 9.15
C THR A 131 -6.24 5.32 8.00
N GLY A 132 -5.64 5.06 6.84
CA GLY A 132 -6.34 4.58 5.64
C GLY A 132 -7.21 5.63 4.94
N ASN A 133 -7.19 6.90 5.38
CA ASN A 133 -8.06 7.95 4.84
C ASN A 133 -7.87 8.21 3.33
N HIS A 134 -6.63 8.14 2.83
CA HIS A 134 -6.36 8.25 1.40
C HIS A 134 -6.91 7.05 0.62
N VAL A 135 -6.81 5.83 1.17
CA VAL A 135 -7.35 4.60 0.57
C VAL A 135 -8.85 4.72 0.40
N ARG A 136 -9.56 5.20 1.43
CA ARG A 136 -11.02 5.42 1.37
C ARG A 136 -11.42 6.45 0.31
N ALA A 137 -10.70 7.56 0.23
CA ALA A 137 -10.97 8.57 -0.80
C ALA A 137 -10.82 7.98 -2.20
N ILE A 138 -9.76 7.20 -2.44
CA ILE A 138 -9.51 6.52 -3.72
C ILE A 138 -10.59 5.47 -3.99
N ALA A 139 -10.93 4.65 -2.99
CA ALA A 139 -11.99 3.64 -3.11
C ALA A 139 -13.35 4.28 -3.48
N ASN A 140 -13.66 5.46 -2.96
CA ASN A 140 -14.88 6.18 -3.33
C ASN A 140 -14.87 6.63 -4.80
N ILE A 141 -13.72 7.07 -5.33
CA ILE A 141 -13.58 7.40 -6.74
C ILE A 141 -13.73 6.13 -7.60
N VAL A 142 -13.03 5.05 -7.25
CA VAL A 142 -13.10 3.75 -7.93
C VAL A 142 -14.54 3.22 -7.99
N ARG A 143 -15.25 3.23 -6.85
CA ARG A 143 -16.65 2.78 -6.76
C ARG A 143 -17.59 3.65 -7.57
N SER A 144 -17.30 4.94 -7.73
CA SER A 144 -18.08 5.83 -8.61
C SER A 144 -17.96 5.46 -10.10
N PHE A 145 -16.92 4.72 -10.48
CA PHE A 145 -16.76 4.16 -11.83
C PHE A 145 -17.39 2.78 -12.00
N GLY A 146 -18.07 2.24 -10.97
CA GLY A 146 -18.63 0.89 -10.99
C GLY A 146 -17.57 -0.22 -10.88
N ALA A 147 -16.41 0.10 -10.32
CA ALA A 147 -15.33 -0.84 -10.01
C ALA A 147 -15.21 -1.02 -8.48
N ASP A 148 -14.35 -1.93 -8.02
CA ASP A 148 -14.11 -2.13 -6.59
C ASP A 148 -12.62 -2.25 -6.26
N VAL A 149 -12.27 -2.11 -4.98
CA VAL A 149 -10.90 -2.20 -4.48
C VAL A 149 -10.70 -3.53 -3.76
N CYS A 150 -9.77 -4.38 -4.21
CA CYS A 150 -9.43 -5.61 -3.49
C CYS A 150 -8.67 -5.30 -2.19
N GLY A 151 -7.69 -4.39 -2.30
CA GLY A 151 -6.83 -4.09 -1.18
C GLY A 151 -5.73 -3.08 -1.48
N LEU A 152 -4.98 -2.78 -0.44
CA LEU A 152 -3.73 -2.03 -0.44
C LEU A 152 -2.56 -2.99 -0.21
N SER A 153 -1.48 -2.80 -0.96
CA SER A 153 -0.15 -3.31 -0.62
C SER A 153 0.78 -2.13 -0.38
N CYS A 154 1.49 -2.12 0.74
CA CYS A 154 2.38 -1.02 1.12
C CYS A 154 3.65 -1.52 1.82
N ILE A 155 4.62 -0.62 2.05
CA ILE A 155 5.87 -1.02 2.68
C ILE A 155 5.69 -1.00 4.20
N VAL A 156 5.15 0.08 4.74
CA VAL A 156 5.03 0.31 6.18
C VAL A 156 3.59 0.56 6.60
N THR A 157 3.21 0.09 7.78
CA THR A 157 2.00 0.52 8.50
C THR A 157 2.31 0.99 9.92
N ASP A 158 1.46 1.85 10.49
CA ASP A 158 1.39 2.09 11.94
C ASP A 158 0.41 1.15 12.67
N GLY A 159 -0.32 0.31 11.92
CA GLY A 159 -1.29 -0.65 12.44
C GLY A 159 -2.70 -0.10 12.70
N VAL A 160 -2.99 1.15 12.33
CA VAL A 160 -4.27 1.83 12.66
C VAL A 160 -5.02 2.26 11.39
N ASP A 161 -5.43 1.30 10.55
CA ASP A 161 -6.09 1.61 9.27
C ASP A 161 -7.62 1.38 9.27
N GLY A 162 -8.12 0.38 9.99
CA GLY A 162 -9.54 -0.01 10.03
C GLY A 162 -10.14 -0.54 8.71
N LEU A 163 -9.34 -0.70 7.66
CA LEU A 163 -9.76 -1.02 6.30
C LEU A 163 -10.42 -2.40 6.18
N ALA A 164 -9.99 -3.36 7.01
CA ALA A 164 -10.55 -4.70 7.02
C ALA A 164 -12.06 -4.72 7.32
N SER A 165 -12.56 -3.81 8.15
CA SER A 165 -13.99 -3.71 8.46
C SER A 165 -14.83 -3.17 7.29
N GLU A 166 -14.17 -2.58 6.30
CA GLU A 166 -14.76 -2.03 5.06
C GLU A 166 -14.55 -2.96 3.86
N GLY A 167 -14.06 -4.18 4.10
CA GLY A 167 -13.80 -5.18 3.06
C GLY A 167 -12.57 -4.90 2.21
N ILE A 168 -11.70 -3.97 2.62
CA ILE A 168 -10.45 -3.65 1.92
C ILE A 168 -9.31 -4.37 2.64
N ARG A 169 -8.66 -5.33 1.96
CA ARG A 169 -7.49 -6.02 2.49
C ARG A 169 -6.30 -5.05 2.56
N ALA A 170 -5.52 -5.10 3.63
CA ALA A 170 -4.23 -4.40 3.72
C ALA A 170 -3.11 -5.42 3.87
N SER A 171 -2.08 -5.29 3.03
CA SER A 171 -0.81 -6.02 3.10
C SER A 171 0.33 -5.02 3.27
N TYR A 172 1.30 -5.36 4.11
CA TYR A 172 2.43 -4.51 4.43
C TYR A 172 3.67 -5.35 4.79
N LEU A 173 4.86 -4.78 4.54
CA LEU A 173 6.14 -5.46 4.78
C LEU A 173 6.67 -5.23 6.21
N LEU A 174 6.44 -4.04 6.76
CA LEU A 174 6.90 -3.62 8.09
C LEU A 174 5.80 -2.96 8.90
N CYS A 175 5.90 -3.07 10.22
CA CYS A 175 5.12 -2.30 11.19
C CYS A 175 6.02 -1.32 11.93
N TRP A 176 5.64 -0.04 11.94
CA TRP A 176 6.27 1.01 12.74
C TRP A 176 5.60 1.11 14.11
N ASN A 177 6.41 1.06 15.17
CA ASN A 177 5.95 1.28 16.53
C ASN A 177 6.32 2.68 17.00
N GLU A 178 5.32 3.56 17.10
CA GLU A 178 5.49 4.95 17.56
C GLU A 178 6.13 5.05 18.96
N ALA A 179 5.79 4.12 19.86
CA ALA A 179 6.24 4.17 21.26
C ALA A 179 7.72 3.80 21.42
N THR A 180 8.22 2.88 20.60
CA THR A 180 9.64 2.47 20.63
C THR A 180 10.47 3.15 19.55
N SER A 181 9.83 3.78 18.57
CA SER A 181 10.47 4.32 17.37
C SER A 181 11.28 3.26 16.61
N GLU A 182 10.71 2.06 16.50
CA GLU A 182 11.34 0.91 15.86
C GLU A 182 10.41 0.29 14.81
N PHE A 183 11.03 -0.25 13.76
CA PHE A 183 10.35 -1.11 12.79
C PHE A 183 10.41 -2.56 13.26
N SER A 184 9.38 -3.33 12.91
CA SER A 184 9.30 -4.77 13.19
C SER A 184 8.62 -5.52 12.04
N PRO A 185 8.96 -6.80 11.82
CA PRO A 185 8.19 -7.66 10.93
C PRO A 185 6.75 -7.81 11.43
N LEU A 186 5.82 -8.13 10.51
CA LEU A 186 4.40 -8.24 10.84
C LEU A 186 4.09 -9.36 11.86
N ASP A 187 4.77 -10.50 11.78
CA ASP A 187 4.42 -11.67 12.58
C ASP A 187 4.74 -11.52 14.08
N GLU A 188 5.71 -10.69 14.44
CA GLU A 188 6.07 -10.46 15.85
C GLU A 188 4.96 -9.73 16.64
N GLN A 189 4.17 -8.86 15.99
CA GLN A 189 3.07 -8.16 16.67
C GLN A 189 1.77 -8.98 16.76
N ARG A 190 1.57 -9.96 15.87
CA ARG A 190 0.47 -10.95 15.99
C ARG A 190 0.67 -11.89 17.17
N SER A 191 1.91 -12.22 17.52
CA SER A 191 2.21 -13.08 18.67
C SER A 191 1.84 -12.43 20.02
N ARG A 192 1.97 -11.09 20.13
CA ARG A 192 1.64 -10.33 21.36
C ARG A 192 0.15 -10.05 21.54
N SER A 193 -0.64 -10.03 20.46
CA SER A 193 -2.10 -9.84 20.54
C SER A 193 -2.87 -11.14 20.78
N ARG A 194 -2.23 -12.32 20.65
CA ARG A 194 -2.82 -13.62 20.99
C ARG A 194 -2.75 -13.99 22.48
N SER A 195 -2.07 -13.21 23.32
CA SER A 195 -1.94 -13.52 24.77
C SER A 195 -3.03 -12.91 25.67
N VAL A 196 -4.08 -12.30 25.11
CA VAL A 196 -5.30 -11.99 25.87
C VAL A 196 -6.44 -12.85 25.34
N GLY A 197 -6.40 -14.14 25.69
CA GLY A 197 -7.57 -15.00 25.60
C GLY A 197 -8.67 -14.49 26.55
N PRO A 198 -9.95 -14.75 26.28
CA PRO A 198 -11.02 -14.38 27.19
C PRO A 198 -10.78 -15.06 28.54
N GLN A 199 -10.64 -14.25 29.59
CA GLN A 199 -10.81 -14.75 30.96
C GLN A 199 -12.26 -15.22 31.08
N CYS A 200 -12.45 -16.53 31.25
CA CYS A 200 -13.69 -17.09 31.78
C CYS A 200 -13.94 -16.57 33.20
#